data_AF-A0A7H9BT64-F1
#
_entry.id   AF-A0A7H9BT64-F1
#
_cell.length_a   1.000
_cell.length_b   1.000
_cell.length_c   1.000
_cell.angle_alpha   90.00
_cell.angle_beta   90.00
_cell.angle_gamma   90.00
#
_symmetry.space_group_name_H-M   'P 1'
#
loop_
_entity.id
_entity.type
_entity.pdbx_description
1 polymer ?
#
loop_
_entity_poly.entity_id
_entity_poly.type
_entity_poly.pdbx_seq_one_letter_code
_entity_poly.pdbx_strand_id
1 'polypeptide(L)'
;MRWFLTVLGVIFGIVVFLFLDYTLPSKQTVRITNTYNRLTDIGANAFFYASPDTGTVQNAQGQRDVRFIDTVRPNGKPYVYRNEDTGWIWPPYFKYDSSNLHAQATDLRSTATSPEWVSVTSYGWRIAWLSVYPNAISIKPVAGPEVKPFNWAAQIILLILGALLFLLWRMWNQFRERTIDPAVRSADEAWDRLDARADAARDRARGRMRRWWDGLRGR
;
A
#
# COMPACT_ATOMS: atom_id res chain seq x y z
N MET A 1 -22.35 15.43 -7.66
CA MET A 1 -21.94 14.01 -7.74
C MET A 1 -20.62 13.75 -8.47
N ARG A 2 -20.45 14.18 -9.74
CA ARG A 2 -19.25 13.84 -10.55
C ARG A 2 -17.93 14.28 -9.89
N TRP A 3 -17.85 15.52 -9.42
CA TRP A 3 -16.67 16.06 -8.72
C TRP A 3 -16.34 15.30 -7.42
N PHE A 4 -17.35 14.88 -6.67
CA PHE A 4 -17.16 14.13 -5.42
C PHE A 4 -16.52 12.75 -5.68
N LEU A 5 -17.00 12.02 -6.68
CA LEU A 5 -16.43 10.72 -7.06
C LEU A 5 -15.01 10.86 -7.61
N THR A 6 -14.73 11.92 -8.38
CA THR A 6 -13.37 12.22 -8.85
C THR A 6 -12.43 12.49 -7.68
N VAL A 7 -12.83 13.33 -6.73
CA VAL A 7 -12.01 13.64 -5.54
C VAL A 7 -11.74 12.37 -4.73
N LEU A 8 -12.75 11.53 -4.49
CA LEU A 8 -12.59 10.27 -3.77
C LEU A 8 -11.62 9.32 -4.50
N GLY A 9 -11.74 9.22 -5.82
CA GLY A 9 -10.83 8.41 -6.65
C GLY A 9 -9.39 8.91 -6.60
N VAL A 10 -9.17 10.23 -6.63
CA VAL A 10 -7.84 10.83 -6.48
C VAL A 10 -7.24 10.54 -5.10
N ILE A 11 -8.01 10.74 -4.03
CA ILE A 11 -7.57 10.44 -2.66
C ILE A 11 -7.19 8.96 -2.53
N PHE A 12 -8.03 8.06 -3.03
CA PHE A 12 -7.74 6.64 -3.04
C PHE A 12 -6.43 6.33 -3.79
N GLY A 13 -6.24 6.92 -4.98
CA GLY A 13 -5.00 6.77 -5.74
C GLY A 13 -3.77 7.24 -4.98
N ILE A 14 -3.86 8.39 -4.29
CA ILE A 14 -2.78 8.91 -3.43
C ILE A 14 -2.47 7.94 -2.29
N VAL A 15 -3.49 7.43 -1.59
CA VAL A 15 -3.31 6.48 -0.48
C VAL A 15 -2.62 5.21 -0.96
N VAL A 16 -3.07 4.64 -2.08
CA VAL A 16 -2.45 3.45 -2.66
C VAL A 16 -1.00 3.72 -3.08
N PHE A 17 -0.74 4.87 -3.72
CA PHE A 17 0.60 5.27 -4.11
C PHE A 17 1.52 5.40 -2.89
N LEU A 18 1.11 6.13 -1.86
CA LEU A 18 1.90 6.31 -0.63
C LEU A 18 2.14 4.98 0.10
N PHE A 19 1.14 4.11 0.13
CA PHE A 19 1.29 2.76 0.68
C PHE A 19 2.34 1.95 -0.10
N LEU A 20 2.28 1.95 -1.44
CA LEU A 20 3.27 1.26 -2.25
C LEU A 20 4.67 1.88 -2.12
N ASP A 21 4.78 3.20 -2.11
CA ASP A 21 6.05 3.91 -1.95
C ASP A 21 6.71 3.63 -0.59
N TYR A 22 5.91 3.59 0.49
CA TYR A 22 6.40 3.20 1.81
C TYR A 22 6.85 1.73 1.86
N THR A 23 6.11 0.83 1.21
CA THR A 23 6.27 -0.61 1.40
C THR A 23 7.28 -1.23 0.46
N LEU A 24 7.34 -0.79 -0.79
CA LEU A 24 8.25 -1.34 -1.80
C LEU A 24 9.70 -1.17 -1.39
N PRO A 25 10.57 -2.13 -1.78
CA PRO A 25 11.98 -1.97 -1.50
C PRO A 25 12.48 -0.81 -2.34
N SER A 26 13.42 -0.04 -1.81
CA SER A 26 14.14 1.04 -2.48
C SER A 26 15.63 0.77 -2.34
N LYS A 27 16.43 1.25 -3.30
CA LYS A 27 17.89 1.11 -3.26
C LYS A 27 18.55 2.47 -3.20
N GLN A 28 19.54 2.61 -2.34
CA GLN A 28 20.34 3.82 -2.23
C GLN A 28 21.82 3.48 -2.08
N THR A 29 22.64 4.15 -2.88
CA THR A 29 24.10 4.07 -2.77
C THR A 29 24.58 5.04 -1.73
N VAL A 30 25.29 4.52 -0.74
CA VAL A 30 25.75 5.25 0.45
C VAL A 30 27.08 4.67 0.92
N ARG A 31 27.78 5.42 1.75
CA ARG A 31 28.93 4.96 2.52
C ARG A 31 28.53 4.79 3.98
N ILE A 32 28.86 3.66 4.58
CA ILE A 32 28.56 3.41 6.01
C ILE A 32 29.61 4.12 6.88
N THR A 33 29.15 4.94 7.82
CA THR A 33 30.00 5.69 8.74
C THR A 33 30.00 5.13 10.15
N ASN A 34 28.90 4.52 10.59
CA ASN A 34 28.80 3.95 11.92
C ASN A 34 27.70 2.88 12.00
N THR A 35 27.82 1.97 12.96
CA THR A 35 26.83 0.98 13.35
C THR A 35 26.72 0.98 14.87
N TYR A 36 25.50 1.01 15.40
CA TYR A 36 25.28 1.01 16.85
C TYR A 36 23.88 0.52 17.20
N ASN A 37 23.72 0.17 18.47
CA ASN A 37 22.45 -0.14 19.10
C ASN A 37 21.99 1.04 19.95
N ARG A 38 20.67 1.29 20.00
CA ARG A 38 20.08 2.34 20.84
C ARG A 38 18.74 1.89 21.39
N LEU A 39 18.60 2.00 22.71
CA LEU A 39 17.30 1.96 23.38
C LEU A 39 16.46 3.15 22.92
N THR A 40 15.44 2.85 22.12
CA THR A 40 14.57 3.84 21.47
C THR A 40 13.18 3.77 22.08
N ASP A 41 12.65 4.93 22.48
CA ASP A 41 11.26 5.05 22.88
C ASP A 41 10.38 5.10 21.61
N ILE A 42 9.49 4.13 21.49
CA ILE A 42 8.62 3.94 20.32
C ILE A 42 7.21 4.38 20.72
N GLY A 43 7.00 5.71 20.67
CA GLY A 43 5.73 6.35 20.99
C GLY A 43 4.85 6.59 19.76
N ALA A 44 4.62 7.86 19.42
CA ALA A 44 3.73 8.27 18.33
C ALA A 44 4.13 7.76 16.93
N ASN A 45 5.39 7.36 16.76
CA ASN A 45 5.93 6.80 15.50
C ASN A 45 5.92 5.26 15.47
N ALA A 46 5.26 4.59 16.43
CA ALA A 46 5.26 3.13 16.55
C ALA A 46 4.85 2.39 15.28
N PHE A 47 3.92 2.94 14.51
CA PHE A 47 3.48 2.38 13.23
C PHE A 47 4.63 2.21 12.21
N PHE A 48 5.70 3.01 12.35
CA PHE A 48 6.86 2.94 11.48
C PHE A 48 7.94 1.98 11.98
N TYR A 49 7.76 1.32 13.12
CA TYR A 49 8.74 0.39 13.70
C TYR A 49 8.30 -1.07 13.53
N ALA A 50 9.23 -2.02 13.67
CA ALA A 50 8.88 -3.44 13.58
C ALA A 50 7.92 -3.84 14.73
N SER A 51 7.16 -4.93 14.58
CA SER A 51 6.32 -5.42 15.68
C SER A 51 7.18 -5.96 16.83
N PRO A 52 6.81 -5.83 18.12
CA PRO A 52 7.62 -6.36 19.23
C PRO A 52 7.91 -7.86 19.10
N ASP A 53 7.00 -8.61 18.48
CA ASP A 53 7.10 -10.07 18.30
C ASP A 53 8.18 -10.51 17.29
N THR A 54 8.84 -9.59 16.61
CA THR A 54 9.93 -9.91 15.66
C THR A 54 11.29 -10.11 16.33
N GLY A 55 11.32 -10.44 17.63
CA GLY A 55 12.54 -10.71 18.38
C GLY A 55 13.19 -9.49 19.04
N THR A 56 12.54 -8.32 19.04
CA THR A 56 12.99 -7.14 19.78
C THR A 56 12.49 -7.17 21.22
N VAL A 57 13.41 -7.27 22.19
CA VAL A 57 13.05 -7.20 23.62
C VAL A 57 12.63 -5.79 23.97
N GLN A 58 11.42 -5.63 24.50
CA GLN A 58 10.93 -4.39 25.07
C GLN A 58 11.25 -4.38 26.57
N ASN A 59 11.87 -3.31 27.06
CA ASN A 59 12.09 -3.16 28.51
C ASN A 59 10.80 -2.74 29.23
N ALA A 60 10.81 -2.75 30.57
CA ALA A 60 9.64 -2.40 31.39
C ALA A 60 9.13 -0.97 31.14
N GLN A 61 9.97 -0.10 30.58
CA GLN A 61 9.67 1.28 30.21
C GLN A 61 9.16 1.42 28.77
N GLY A 62 8.95 0.31 28.05
CA GLY A 62 8.43 0.33 26.69
C GLY A 62 9.48 0.63 25.61
N GLN A 63 10.74 0.82 25.96
CA GLN A 63 11.83 1.10 25.02
C GLN A 63 12.30 -0.20 24.35
N ARG A 64 12.77 -0.09 23.10
CA ARG A 64 13.30 -1.22 22.34
C ARG A 64 14.74 -1.01 21.94
N ASP A 65 15.51 -2.09 21.96
CA ASP A 65 16.86 -2.06 21.39
C ASP A 65 16.78 -2.11 19.86
N VAL A 66 17.05 -0.96 19.23
CA VAL A 66 17.02 -0.80 17.77
C VAL A 66 18.46 -0.64 17.28
N ARG A 67 18.82 -1.44 16.27
CA ARG A 67 20.10 -1.32 15.57
C ARG A 67 20.00 -0.24 14.51
N PHE A 68 20.99 0.65 14.45
CA PHE A 68 21.07 1.73 13.49
C PHE A 68 22.34 1.63 12.65
N ILE A 69 22.22 2.04 11.39
CA ILE A 69 23.32 2.13 10.43
C ILE A 69 23.36 3.57 9.94
N ASP A 70 24.36 4.32 10.40
CA ASP A 70 24.61 5.68 9.93
C ASP A 70 25.35 5.62 8.61
N THR A 71 24.86 6.38 7.63
CA THR A 71 25.46 6.45 6.32
C THR A 71 25.53 7.88 5.80
N VAL A 72 26.37 8.09 4.79
CA VAL A 72 26.49 9.34 4.06
C VAL A 72 26.26 9.06 2.58
N ARG A 73 25.37 9.84 1.97
CA ARG A 73 25.10 9.78 0.53
C ARG A 73 26.25 10.41 -0.28
N PRO A 74 26.37 10.13 -1.59
CA PRO A 74 27.34 10.75 -2.47
C PRO A 74 27.40 12.28 -2.40
N ASN A 75 26.28 12.92 -2.10
CA ASN A 75 26.17 14.38 -1.92
C ASN A 75 26.59 14.88 -0.52
N GLY A 76 27.22 14.03 0.30
CA GLY A 76 27.66 14.37 1.65
C GLY A 76 26.55 14.41 2.72
N LYS A 77 25.28 14.25 2.34
CA LYS A 77 24.17 14.34 3.30
C LYS A 77 24.01 13.03 4.08
N PRO A 78 23.94 13.09 5.43
CA PRO A 78 23.63 11.93 6.24
C PRO A 78 22.30 11.27 5.85
N TYR A 79 22.25 9.97 6.01
CA TYR A 79 21.05 9.15 5.86
C TYR A 79 21.18 7.94 6.79
N VAL A 80 20.20 7.73 7.66
CA VAL A 80 20.28 6.73 8.73
C VAL A 80 19.21 5.69 8.49
N TYR A 81 19.61 4.42 8.59
CA TYR A 81 18.70 3.28 8.52
C TYR A 81 18.52 2.69 9.90
N ARG A 82 17.31 2.20 10.19
CA ARG A 82 17.11 1.19 11.24
C ARG A 82 17.36 -0.18 10.64
N ASN A 83 17.71 -1.14 11.48
CA ASN A 83 18.00 -2.51 11.10
C ASN A 83 17.30 -3.46 12.07
N GLU A 84 16.03 -3.72 11.78
CA GLU A 84 15.17 -4.61 12.55
C GLU A 84 14.71 -5.77 11.66
N ASP A 85 14.36 -6.88 12.28
CA ASP A 85 13.71 -7.99 11.61
C ASP A 85 12.31 -7.56 11.17
N THR A 86 11.93 -7.89 9.94
CA THR A 86 10.67 -7.39 9.35
C THR A 86 9.48 -8.21 9.80
N GLY A 87 9.71 -9.44 10.25
CA GLY A 87 8.66 -10.33 10.70
C GLY A 87 7.75 -10.83 9.58
N TRP A 88 6.59 -11.33 9.97
CA TRP A 88 5.69 -12.10 9.11
C TRP A 88 4.51 -11.29 8.53
N ILE A 89 4.16 -10.14 9.12
CA ILE A 89 2.89 -9.47 8.78
C ILE A 89 3.03 -8.66 7.49
N TRP A 90 3.78 -7.55 7.53
CA TRP A 90 3.90 -6.66 6.38
C TRP A 90 5.02 -5.63 6.60
N PRO A 91 5.83 -5.28 5.58
CA PRO A 91 5.90 -5.92 4.27
C PRO A 91 6.51 -7.34 4.38
N PRO A 92 6.08 -8.32 3.58
CA PRO A 92 6.48 -9.72 3.75
C PRO A 92 7.87 -9.98 3.16
N TYR A 93 8.91 -9.32 3.70
CA TYR A 93 10.30 -9.52 3.30
C TYR A 93 10.99 -10.65 4.03
N PHE A 94 10.37 -11.21 5.08
CA PHE A 94 10.90 -12.38 5.81
C PHE A 94 12.35 -12.22 6.28
N LYS A 95 12.72 -11.01 6.65
CA LYS A 95 14.05 -10.70 7.13
C LYS A 95 14.13 -11.04 8.62
N TYR A 96 15.00 -11.99 8.96
CA TYR A 96 15.25 -12.50 10.33
C TYR A 96 16.74 -12.53 10.71
N ASP A 97 17.57 -11.89 9.89
CA ASP A 97 19.03 -11.88 9.99
C ASP A 97 19.56 -10.48 10.32
N SER A 98 18.78 -9.65 11.03
CA SER A 98 19.18 -8.29 11.38
C SER A 98 20.56 -8.20 12.05
N SER A 99 20.90 -9.15 12.93
CA SER A 99 22.24 -9.24 13.55
C SER A 99 23.36 -9.50 12.53
N ASN A 100 23.14 -10.40 11.56
CA ASN A 100 24.12 -10.69 10.51
C ASN A 100 24.29 -9.50 9.57
N LEU A 101 23.19 -8.85 9.17
CA LEU A 101 23.23 -7.62 8.38
C LEU A 101 23.98 -6.51 9.12
N HIS A 102 23.81 -6.43 10.44
CA HIS A 102 24.52 -5.44 11.26
C HIS A 102 26.03 -5.71 11.31
N ALA A 103 26.44 -6.98 11.41
CA ALA A 103 27.84 -7.37 11.34
C ALA A 103 28.45 -7.01 9.97
N GLN A 104 27.76 -7.33 8.86
CA GLN A 104 28.18 -6.95 7.50
C GLN A 104 28.29 -5.42 7.35
N ALA A 105 27.34 -4.67 7.89
CA ALA A 105 27.40 -3.21 7.87
C ALA A 105 28.61 -2.66 8.63
N THR A 106 28.99 -3.31 9.73
CA THR A 106 30.12 -2.92 10.57
C THR A 106 31.45 -3.18 9.88
N ASP A 107 31.56 -4.32 9.19
CA ASP A 107 32.71 -4.70 8.36
C ASP A 107 32.95 -3.71 7.21
N LEU A 108 31.87 -3.25 6.56
CA LEU A 108 31.90 -2.30 5.44
C LEU A 108 32.02 -0.81 5.85
N ARG A 109 32.35 -0.53 7.12
CA ARG A 109 32.50 0.84 7.60
C ARG A 109 33.80 1.43 7.05
N SER A 110 33.68 2.62 6.46
CA SER A 110 34.81 3.30 5.83
C SER A 110 34.83 4.80 6.12
N THR A 111 35.93 5.48 5.80
CA THR A 111 36.10 6.93 6.03
C THR A 111 35.90 7.72 4.74
N ALA A 112 35.84 9.05 4.82
CA ALA A 112 35.78 9.88 3.61
C ALA A 112 37.07 9.84 2.80
N THR A 113 38.21 9.52 3.44
CA THR A 113 39.53 9.45 2.80
C THR A 113 39.80 8.09 2.12
N SER A 114 39.13 7.03 2.57
CA SER A 114 39.18 5.70 1.95
C SER A 114 37.77 5.12 1.88
N PRO A 115 36.90 5.63 0.98
CA PRO A 115 35.49 5.30 0.99
C PRO A 115 35.19 3.95 0.36
N GLU A 116 34.36 3.15 1.04
CA GLU A 116 33.70 1.97 0.49
C GLU A 116 32.22 2.28 0.26
N TRP A 117 31.77 2.10 -0.98
CA TRP A 117 30.40 2.38 -1.36
C TRP A 117 29.58 1.10 -1.35
N VAL A 118 28.36 1.21 -0.82
CA VAL A 118 27.41 0.11 -0.75
C VAL A 118 26.06 0.56 -1.26
N SER A 119 25.33 -0.34 -1.91
CA SER A 119 23.91 -0.21 -2.19
C SER A 119 23.13 -0.84 -1.04
N VAL A 120 22.48 -0.01 -0.24
CA VAL A 120 21.52 -0.46 0.78
C VAL A 120 20.16 -0.62 0.11
N THR A 121 19.56 -1.80 0.25
CA THR A 121 18.14 -2.01 -0.07
C THR A 121 17.35 -1.83 1.23
N SER A 122 16.30 -1.01 1.22
CA SER A 122 15.50 -0.69 2.40
C SER A 122 14.04 -0.44 2.04
N TYR A 123 13.12 -0.53 3.00
CA TYR A 123 11.75 -0.03 2.84
C TYR A 123 11.43 1.03 3.89
N GLY A 124 10.36 1.77 3.65
CA GLY A 124 9.91 2.85 4.52
C GLY A 124 10.55 4.19 4.21
N TRP A 125 10.09 5.22 4.92
CA TRP A 125 10.51 6.59 4.71
C TRP A 125 11.58 7.04 5.70
N ARG A 126 12.32 8.07 5.31
CA ARG A 126 13.16 8.85 6.23
C ARG A 126 12.46 10.16 6.57
N ILE A 127 11.94 10.29 7.79
CA ILE A 127 11.31 11.53 8.29
C ILE A 127 12.07 12.00 9.53
N ALA A 128 12.94 13.00 9.35
CA ALA A 128 13.88 13.45 10.39
C ALA A 128 13.20 13.95 11.65
N TRP A 129 12.20 14.82 11.50
CA TRP A 129 11.50 15.46 12.62
C TRP A 129 10.59 14.51 13.41
N LEU A 130 10.22 13.36 12.83
CA LEU A 130 9.40 12.32 13.49
C LEU A 130 10.24 11.12 13.94
N SER A 131 11.57 11.20 13.85
CA SER A 131 12.48 10.08 14.15
C SER A 131 12.08 8.79 13.42
N VAL A 132 11.67 8.90 12.15
CA VAL A 132 11.33 7.74 11.31
C VAL A 132 12.50 7.42 10.41
N TYR A 133 12.90 6.16 10.41
CA TYR A 133 14.04 5.65 9.67
C TYR A 133 13.59 4.48 8.78
N PRO A 134 14.04 4.43 7.52
CA PRO A 134 13.80 3.29 6.66
C PRO A 134 14.51 2.05 7.23
N ASN A 135 13.87 0.89 7.12
CA ASN A 135 14.44 -0.37 7.58
C ASN A 135 15.33 -0.98 6.50
N ALA A 136 16.60 -1.22 6.81
CA ALA A 136 17.53 -1.88 5.91
C ALA A 136 17.13 -3.36 5.74
N ILE A 137 17.15 -3.85 4.51
CA ILE A 137 16.87 -5.24 4.12
C ILE A 137 18.17 -5.96 3.78
N SER A 138 19.00 -5.36 2.93
CA SER A 138 20.25 -5.97 2.47
C SER A 138 21.28 -4.91 2.11
N ILE A 139 22.57 -5.25 2.21
CA ILE A 139 23.69 -4.38 1.85
C ILE A 139 24.52 -5.11 0.80
N LYS A 140 24.92 -4.41 -0.27
CA LYS A 140 25.79 -4.96 -1.31
C LYS A 140 26.88 -3.95 -1.66
N PRO A 141 28.18 -4.30 -1.64
CA PRO A 141 29.23 -3.43 -2.15
C PRO A 141 28.99 -3.01 -3.60
N VAL A 142 29.36 -1.79 -3.94
CA VAL A 142 29.31 -1.25 -5.31
C VAL A 142 30.62 -0.53 -5.65
N ALA A 143 30.91 -0.42 -6.94
CA ALA A 143 32.20 0.12 -7.41
C ALA A 143 32.44 1.59 -7.04
N GLY A 144 31.38 2.38 -6.84
CA GLY A 144 31.51 3.81 -6.63
C GLY A 144 30.21 4.52 -6.23
N PRO A 145 30.30 5.82 -5.90
CA PRO A 145 29.17 6.64 -5.44
C PRO A 145 28.09 6.86 -6.50
N GLU A 146 28.44 6.84 -7.78
CA GLU A 146 27.57 7.09 -8.92
C GLU A 146 26.72 5.86 -9.31
N VAL A 147 27.11 4.68 -8.85
CA VAL A 147 26.40 3.43 -9.17
C VAL A 147 24.99 3.49 -8.59
N LYS A 148 23.97 3.26 -9.42
CA LYS A 148 22.56 3.19 -9.00
C LYS A 148 21.98 1.86 -9.46
N PRO A 149 22.09 0.79 -8.64
CA PRO A 149 21.64 -0.52 -9.07
C PRO A 149 20.13 -0.53 -9.34
N PHE A 150 19.73 -1.15 -10.44
CA PHE A 150 18.32 -1.31 -10.76
C PHE A 150 17.60 -2.13 -9.68
N ASN A 151 16.37 -1.73 -9.36
CA ASN A 151 15.60 -2.32 -8.27
C ASN A 151 14.64 -3.39 -8.79
N TRP A 152 15.22 -4.50 -9.24
CA TRP A 152 14.47 -5.66 -9.75
C TRP A 152 13.40 -6.16 -8.78
N ALA A 153 13.67 -6.16 -7.47
CA ALA A 153 12.71 -6.61 -6.46
C ALA A 153 11.42 -5.80 -6.51
N ALA A 154 11.50 -4.47 -6.53
CA ALA A 154 10.33 -3.61 -6.65
C ALA A 154 9.57 -3.84 -7.97
N GLN A 155 10.30 -3.99 -9.09
CA GLN A 155 9.67 -4.22 -10.40
C GLN A 155 8.93 -5.56 -10.46
N ILE A 156 9.52 -6.63 -9.91
CA ILE A 156 8.89 -7.95 -9.85
C ILE A 156 7.63 -7.91 -8.98
N ILE A 157 7.70 -7.25 -7.81
CA ILE A 157 6.53 -7.09 -6.93
C ILE A 157 5.41 -6.34 -7.65
N LEU A 158 5.73 -5.23 -8.31
CA LEU A 158 4.76 -4.43 -9.07
C LEU A 158 4.15 -5.23 -10.24
N LEU A 159 4.97 -6.00 -10.96
CA LEU A 159 4.50 -6.85 -12.04
C LEU A 159 3.52 -7.92 -11.54
N ILE A 160 3.85 -8.60 -10.44
CA ILE A 160 2.98 -9.61 -9.81
C ILE A 160 1.69 -8.95 -9.32
N LEU A 161 1.77 -7.81 -8.63
CA LEU A 161 0.60 -7.09 -8.15
C LEU A 161 -0.30 -6.65 -9.31
N GLY A 162 0.29 -6.13 -10.39
CA GLY A 162 -0.43 -5.76 -11.61
C GLY A 162 -1.13 -6.95 -12.26
N ALA A 163 -0.45 -8.11 -12.35
CA ALA A 163 -1.03 -9.34 -12.87
C ALA A 163 -2.19 -9.85 -11.99
N LEU A 164 -2.06 -9.79 -10.67
CA LEU A 164 -3.12 -10.15 -9.73
C LEU A 164 -4.33 -9.22 -9.84
N LEU A 165 -4.11 -7.90 -9.90
CA LEU A 165 -5.17 -6.92 -10.10
C LEU A 165 -5.89 -7.13 -11.43
N PHE A 166 -5.14 -7.42 -12.50
CA PHE A 166 -5.71 -7.75 -13.80
C PHE A 166 -6.55 -9.03 -13.76
N LEU A 167 -6.08 -10.07 -13.08
CA LEU A 167 -6.83 -11.32 -12.89
C LEU A 167 -8.12 -11.07 -12.09
N LEU A 168 -8.04 -10.35 -10.97
CA LEU A 168 -9.20 -9.99 -10.16
C LEU A 168 -10.21 -9.15 -10.95
N TRP A 169 -9.73 -8.20 -11.75
CA TRP A 169 -10.58 -7.42 -12.64
C TRP A 169 -11.28 -8.30 -13.68
N ARG A 170 -10.57 -9.25 -14.30
CA ARG A 170 -11.17 -10.21 -15.24
C ARG A 170 -12.23 -11.08 -14.55
N MET A 171 -11.92 -11.61 -13.37
CA MET A 171 -12.85 -12.43 -12.57
C MET A 171 -14.09 -11.62 -12.18
N TRP A 172 -13.92 -10.37 -11.78
CA TRP A 172 -15.01 -9.47 -11.44
C TRP A 172 -15.92 -9.17 -12.63
N ASN A 173 -15.34 -8.85 -13.80
CA ASN A 173 -16.13 -8.63 -15.01
C ASN A 173 -16.90 -9.88 -15.43
N GLN A 174 -16.25 -11.04 -15.36
CA GLN A 174 -16.90 -12.32 -15.65
C GLN A 174 -18.01 -12.64 -14.64
N PHE A 175 -17.82 -12.34 -13.36
CA PHE A 175 -18.85 -12.49 -12.33
C PHE A 175 -20.03 -11.54 -12.55
N ARG A 176 -19.74 -10.29 -12.91
CA ARG A 176 -20.76 -9.28 -13.21
C ARG A 176 -21.63 -9.71 -14.39
N GLU A 177 -21.03 -10.16 -15.48
CA GLU A 177 -21.75 -10.64 -16.67
C GLU A 177 -22.62 -11.88 -16.38
N ARG A 178 -22.15 -12.78 -15.52
CA ARG A 178 -22.82 -14.06 -15.25
C ARG A 178 -23.89 -14.00 -14.17
N THR A 179 -23.71 -13.15 -13.17
CA THR A 179 -24.54 -13.15 -11.96
C THR A 179 -25.31 -11.86 -11.79
N ILE A 180 -24.66 -10.72 -12.00
CA ILE A 180 -25.25 -9.40 -11.71
C ILE A 180 -26.13 -8.95 -12.87
N ASP A 181 -25.61 -8.94 -14.10
CA ASP A 181 -26.34 -8.42 -15.25
C ASP A 181 -27.66 -9.18 -15.52
N PRO A 182 -27.75 -10.52 -15.40
CA PRO A 182 -29.02 -11.23 -15.53
C PRO A 182 -30.00 -10.90 -14.41
N ALA A 183 -29.51 -10.78 -13.17
CA ALA A 183 -30.34 -10.42 -12.03
C ALA A 183 -30.91 -8.99 -12.19
N VAL A 184 -30.10 -8.04 -12.64
CA VAL A 184 -30.53 -6.67 -12.93
C VAL A 184 -31.59 -6.66 -14.04
N ARG A 185 -31.32 -7.33 -15.18
CA ARG A 185 -32.32 -7.43 -16.26
C ARG A 185 -33.63 -8.06 -15.80
N SER A 186 -33.56 -9.12 -14.99
CA SER A 186 -34.75 -9.77 -14.46
C SER A 186 -35.55 -8.87 -13.52
N ALA A 187 -34.87 -8.01 -12.74
CA ALA A 187 -35.51 -7.03 -11.88
C ALA A 187 -36.17 -5.93 -12.71
N ASP A 188 -35.48 -5.40 -13.73
CA ASP A 188 -36.02 -4.40 -14.65
C ASP A 188 -37.27 -4.93 -15.37
N GLU A 189 -37.23 -6.16 -15.90
CA GLU A 189 -38.40 -6.80 -16.53
C GLU A 189 -39.57 -7.04 -15.56
N ALA A 190 -39.29 -7.26 -14.27
CA ALA A 190 -40.33 -7.42 -13.25
C ALA A 190 -40.99 -6.07 -12.93
N TRP A 191 -40.21 -5.00 -12.86
CA TRP A 191 -40.70 -3.63 -12.69
C TRP A 191 -41.54 -3.18 -13.89
N ASP A 192 -41.06 -3.38 -15.12
CA ASP A 192 -41.80 -3.05 -16.34
C ASP A 192 -43.16 -3.77 -16.39
N ARG A 193 -43.21 -5.04 -15.96
CA ARG A 193 -44.45 -5.82 -15.87
C ARG A 193 -45.41 -5.27 -14.81
N LEU A 194 -44.92 -4.74 -13.70
CA LEU A 194 -45.74 -4.11 -12.67
C LEU A 194 -46.32 -2.79 -13.17
N ASP A 195 -45.51 -1.95 -13.81
CA ASP A 195 -45.95 -0.68 -14.38
C ASP A 195 -46.99 -0.88 -15.47
N ALA A 196 -46.77 -1.82 -16.40
CA ALA A 196 -47.74 -2.16 -17.44
C ALA A 196 -49.08 -2.65 -16.85
N ARG A 197 -49.06 -3.39 -15.73
CA ARG A 197 -50.27 -3.81 -15.03
C ARG A 197 -50.97 -2.63 -14.35
N ALA A 198 -50.21 -1.73 -13.73
CA ALA A 198 -50.75 -0.54 -13.09
C ALA A 198 -51.42 0.38 -14.12
N ASP A 199 -50.79 0.62 -15.26
CA ASP A 199 -51.36 1.40 -16.35
C ASP A 199 -52.61 0.75 -16.93
N ALA A 200 -52.59 -0.56 -17.19
CA ALA A 200 -53.77 -1.27 -17.67
C ALA A 200 -54.94 -1.30 -16.66
N ALA A 201 -54.65 -1.27 -15.35
CA ALA A 201 -55.67 -1.14 -14.31
C ALA A 201 -56.25 0.28 -14.28
N ARG A 202 -55.39 1.30 -14.40
CA ARG A 202 -55.77 2.71 -14.46
C ARG A 202 -56.64 3.02 -15.67
N ASP A 203 -56.29 2.50 -16.84
CA ASP A 203 -57.06 2.70 -18.06
C ASP A 203 -58.42 1.98 -18.03
N ARG A 204 -58.49 0.77 -17.44
CA ARG A 204 -59.78 0.11 -17.18
C ARG A 204 -60.66 0.91 -16.21
N ALA A 205 -60.08 1.50 -15.16
CA ALA A 205 -60.81 2.34 -14.22
C ALA A 205 -61.34 3.60 -14.92
N ARG A 206 -60.50 4.29 -15.71
CA ARG A 206 -60.90 5.45 -16.53
C ARG A 206 -61.99 5.10 -17.53
N GLY A 207 -61.88 3.97 -18.23
CA GLY A 207 -62.89 3.51 -19.18
C GLY A 207 -64.23 3.18 -18.53
N ARG A 208 -64.25 2.59 -17.33
CA ARG A 208 -65.48 2.37 -16.55
C ARG A 208 -66.11 3.68 -16.09
N MET A 209 -65.29 4.61 -15.60
CA MET A 209 -65.76 5.91 -15.14
C MET A 209 -66.34 6.74 -16.29
N ARG A 210 -65.68 6.72 -17.46
CA ARG A 210 -66.19 7.37 -18.68
C ARG A 210 -67.53 6.79 -19.14
N ARG A 211 -67.68 5.46 -19.16
CA ARG A 211 -68.96 4.79 -19.46
C ARG A 211 -70.07 5.14 -18.47
N TRP A 212 -69.75 5.25 -17.19
CA TRP A 212 -70.70 5.68 -16.16
C TRP A 212 -71.15 7.14 -16.36
N TRP A 213 -70.21 8.03 -16.69
CA TRP A 213 -70.50 9.43 -17.00
C TRP A 213 -71.31 9.61 -18.30
N ASP A 214 -71.00 8.84 -19.35
CA ASP A 214 -71.73 8.88 -20.62
C ASP A 214 -73.17 8.35 -20.44
N GLY A 215 -73.37 7.34 -19.59
CA GLY A 215 -74.69 6.83 -19.23
C GLY A 215 -75.55 7.82 -18.43
N LEU A 216 -74.92 8.76 -17.72
CA LEU A 216 -75.61 9.85 -17.00
C LEU A 216 -75.94 11.06 -17.89
N ARG A 217 -75.25 11.24 -19.01
CA ARG A 217 -75.51 12.32 -20.00
C ARG A 217 -76.37 11.89 -21.20
N GLY A 218 -76.69 10.60 -21.32
CA GLY A 218 -77.49 10.03 -22.40
C GLY A 218 -79.00 9.94 -22.15
N ARG A 219 -79.58 10.80 -21.30
CA ARG A 219 -81.04 10.98 -21.16
C ARG A 219 -81.40 12.43 -21.38
#